data_AF-X1NCI9-F1
#
_entry.id   AF-X1NCI9-F1
#
_cell.length_a   1.000
_cell.length_b   1.000
_cell.length_c   1.000
_cell.angle_alpha   90.00
_cell.angle_beta   90.00
_cell.angle_gamma   90.00
#
_symmetry.space_group_name_H-M   'P 1'
#
loop_
_entity.id
_entity.type
_entity.pdbx_description
1 polymer ?
#
loop_
_entity_poly.entity_id
_entity_poly.type
_entity_poly.pdbx_seq_one_letter_code
_entity_poly.pdbx_strand_id
1 'polypeptide(L)'
;MIKTKRGTLTAKIEHELLESFKKEEPFDVVYERHKGSKGPFYNALERAFATIGKWLGEARARMEEIERKSSEAGTNLLAKKEEMKASERRVAELHNIEQECEKKTHEAKKNFDKQEHEVKRRLEKTNAELRAKDAVLSEFKRRGLDPTKGLQILKRHSDLDQALGQINREIEEKKGRADKLEEHIRGLLA
;
A
#
# COMPACT_ATOMS: atom_id res chain seq x y z
N MET A 1 21.47 64.98 -2.19
CA MET A 1 22.48 65.42 -1.20
C MET A 1 21.90 65.28 0.20
N ILE A 2 22.25 64.22 0.93
CA ILE A 2 21.75 64.00 2.30
C ILE A 2 22.72 64.72 3.24
N LYS A 3 22.26 65.81 3.87
CA LYS A 3 23.00 66.52 4.92
C LYS A 3 23.14 65.59 6.13
N THR A 4 24.33 65.01 6.32
CA THR A 4 24.74 64.33 7.55
C THR A 4 24.73 65.36 8.69
N LYS A 5 23.71 65.31 9.55
CA LYS A 5 23.71 66.06 10.82
C LYS A 5 24.99 65.69 11.57
N ARG A 6 25.85 66.68 11.89
CA ARG A 6 27.02 66.45 12.76
C ARG A 6 26.50 65.91 14.10
N GLY A 7 26.73 64.63 14.37
CA GLY A 7 26.37 64.01 15.64
C GLY A 7 27.09 64.69 16.79
N THR A 8 26.50 64.67 17.98
CA THR A 8 27.17 65.14 19.20
C THR A 8 28.41 64.29 19.47
N LEU A 9 29.37 64.82 20.24
CA LEU A 9 30.54 64.05 20.65
C LEU A 9 30.13 62.73 21.36
N THR A 10 29.08 62.78 22.18
CA THR A 10 28.44 61.59 22.79
C THR A 10 28.00 60.56 21.75
N ALA A 11 27.30 60.96 20.68
CA ALA A 11 26.85 60.02 19.65
C ALA A 11 28.01 59.39 18.87
N LYS A 12 29.12 60.14 18.69
CA LYS A 12 30.33 59.61 18.06
C LYS A 12 31.01 58.57 18.94
N ILE A 13 31.17 58.87 20.24
CA ILE A 13 31.74 57.94 21.22
C ILE A 13 30.86 56.69 21.35
N GLU A 14 29.54 56.85 21.38
CA GLU A 14 28.57 55.74 21.46
C GLU A 14 28.75 54.77 20.29
N HIS A 15 28.86 55.31 19.07
CA HIS A 15 29.12 54.51 17.88
C HIS A 15 30.48 53.78 17.95
N GLU A 16 31.54 54.47 18.39
CA GLU A 16 32.86 53.86 18.56
C GLU A 16 32.84 52.72 19.61
N LEU A 17 32.12 52.89 20.71
CA LEU A 17 31.92 51.86 21.74
C LEU A 17 31.15 50.64 21.20
N LEU A 18 30.07 50.87 20.46
CA LEU A 18 29.28 49.79 19.86
C LEU A 18 30.05 49.02 18.78
N GLU A 19 30.85 49.71 17.97
CA GLU A 19 31.72 49.06 16.98
C GLU A 19 32.87 48.30 17.64
N SER A 20 33.45 48.84 18.71
CA SER A 20 34.46 48.13 19.52
C SER A 20 33.88 46.82 20.05
N PHE A 21 32.65 46.85 20.57
CA PHE A 21 31.96 45.66 21.06
C PHE A 21 31.74 44.60 19.96
N LYS A 22 31.31 45.01 18.77
CA LYS A 22 31.10 44.08 17.63
C LYS A 22 32.40 43.45 17.10
N LYS A 23 33.51 44.19 17.19
CA LYS A 23 34.82 43.75 16.71
C LYS A 23 35.66 43.06 17.79
N GLU A 24 35.10 42.91 18.99
CA GLU A 24 35.81 42.39 20.17
C GLU A 24 37.07 43.22 20.50
N GLU A 25 37.08 44.51 20.15
CA GLU A 25 38.16 45.42 20.49
C GLU A 25 38.08 45.82 21.98
N PRO A 26 39.22 45.94 22.68
CA PRO A 26 39.24 46.35 24.08
C PRO A 26 38.65 47.75 24.28
N PHE A 27 37.76 47.87 25.27
CA PHE A 27 37.14 49.13 25.68
C PHE A 27 38.15 50.26 25.94
N ASP A 28 39.33 49.90 26.46
CA ASP A 28 40.42 50.82 26.79
C ASP A 28 40.88 51.65 25.58
N VAL A 29 40.75 51.10 24.36
CA VAL A 29 41.10 51.80 23.12
C VAL A 29 40.19 52.99 22.88
N VAL A 30 38.90 52.85 23.14
CA VAL A 30 37.92 53.94 22.99
C VAL A 30 38.04 54.92 24.16
N TYR A 31 38.28 54.41 25.37
CA TYR A 31 38.50 55.24 26.55
C TYR A 31 39.71 56.17 26.38
N GLU A 32 40.87 55.65 25.94
CA GLU A 32 42.08 56.45 25.77
C GLU A 32 41.93 57.57 24.73
N ARG A 33 41.15 57.31 23.65
CA ARG A 33 40.85 58.31 22.62
C ARG A 33 40.00 59.47 23.14
N HIS A 34 39.17 59.24 24.16
CA HIS A 34 38.19 60.22 24.66
C HIS A 34 38.39 60.60 26.13
N LYS A 35 39.53 60.30 26.74
CA LYS A 35 39.83 60.57 28.16
C LYS A 35 39.67 62.03 28.60
N GLY A 36 39.81 62.98 27.66
CA GLY A 36 39.58 64.41 27.90
C GLY A 36 38.10 64.82 27.92
N SER A 37 37.17 63.91 27.62
CA SER A 37 35.74 64.19 27.43
C SER A 37 34.85 63.33 28.35
N LYS A 38 35.13 63.35 29.65
CA LYS A 38 34.49 62.48 30.66
C LYS A 38 32.95 62.50 30.61
N GLY A 39 32.31 63.68 30.64
CA GLY A 39 30.85 63.78 30.60
C GLY A 39 30.22 63.16 29.33
N PRO A 40 30.65 63.59 28.13
CA PRO A 40 30.21 62.96 26.88
C PRO A 40 30.47 61.46 26.80
N PHE A 41 31.58 60.98 27.37
CA PHE A 41 31.96 59.58 27.38
C PHE A 41 31.04 58.72 28.25
N TYR A 42 30.78 59.11 29.52
CA TYR A 42 29.89 58.34 30.40
C TYR A 42 28.45 58.30 29.86
N ASN A 43 27.95 59.41 29.30
CA ASN A 43 26.64 59.43 28.64
C ASN A 43 26.59 58.50 27.42
N ALA A 44 27.69 58.39 26.67
CA ALA A 44 27.79 57.50 25.52
C ALA A 44 27.84 56.03 25.96
N LEU A 45 28.55 55.76 27.06
CA LEU A 45 28.65 54.44 27.66
C LEU A 45 27.29 53.93 28.14
N GLU A 46 26.52 54.78 28.83
CA GLU A 46 25.15 54.45 29.26
C GLU A 46 24.25 54.09 28.07
N ARG A 47 24.31 54.88 26.99
CA ARG A 47 23.54 54.60 25.76
C ARG A 47 23.99 53.34 25.04
N ALA A 48 25.31 53.09 24.99
CA ALA A 48 25.86 51.88 24.41
C ALA A 48 25.40 50.64 25.18
N PHE A 49 25.44 50.67 26.52
CA PHE A 49 24.92 49.58 27.35
C PHE A 49 23.41 49.39 27.21
N ALA A 50 22.63 50.46 27.14
CA ALA A 50 21.19 50.36 26.88
C ALA A 50 20.91 49.69 25.53
N THR A 51 21.67 50.03 24.50
CA THR A 51 21.58 49.43 23.16
C THR A 51 21.96 47.95 23.18
N ILE A 52 23.07 47.59 23.83
CA ILE A 52 23.51 46.19 23.99
C ILE A 52 22.47 45.39 24.77
N GLY A 53 21.91 45.95 25.86
CA GLY A 53 20.85 45.32 26.63
C GLY A 53 19.61 45.01 25.78
N LYS A 54 19.23 45.92 24.88
CA LYS A 54 18.15 45.68 23.92
C LYS A 54 18.48 44.54 22.95
N TRP A 55 19.70 44.52 22.38
CA TRP A 55 20.13 43.43 21.50
C TRP A 55 20.14 42.07 22.20
N LEU A 56 20.60 42.02 23.46
CA LEU A 56 20.57 40.79 24.25
C LEU A 56 19.14 40.32 24.52
N GLY A 57 18.22 41.24 24.81
CA GLY A 57 16.80 40.92 24.96
C GLY A 57 16.18 40.36 23.67
N GLU A 58 16.46 40.98 22.53
CA GLU A 58 16.00 40.50 21.21
C GLU A 58 16.62 39.13 20.86
N ALA A 59 17.91 38.94 21.13
CA ALA A 59 18.60 37.66 20.91
C ALA A 59 18.00 36.55 21.77
N ARG A 60 17.71 36.83 23.05
CA ARG A 60 17.05 35.89 23.95
C ARG A 60 15.66 35.49 23.45
N ALA A 61 14.84 36.46 23.06
CA ALA A 61 13.51 36.18 22.51
C ALA A 61 13.57 35.31 21.24
N ARG A 62 14.55 35.54 20.37
CA ARG A 62 14.78 34.70 19.19
C ARG A 62 15.21 33.27 19.56
N MET A 63 16.09 33.11 20.55
CA MET A 63 16.49 31.78 21.02
C MET A 63 15.29 31.01 21.59
N GLU A 64 14.48 31.65 22.43
CA GLU A 64 13.25 31.05 22.98
C GLU A 64 12.26 30.66 21.87
N GLU A 65 12.12 31.48 20.82
CA GLU A 65 11.28 31.13 19.66
C GLU A 65 11.85 29.95 18.86
N ILE A 66 13.16 29.89 18.65
CA ILE A 66 13.83 28.78 17.97
C ILE A 66 13.67 27.48 18.76
N GLU A 67 13.84 27.51 20.08
CA GLU A 67 13.65 26.36 20.95
C GLU A 67 12.21 25.84 20.89
N ARG A 68 11.22 26.75 20.95
CA ARG A 68 9.80 26.40 20.79
C ARG A 68 9.54 25.74 19.44
N LYS A 69 10.00 26.34 18.33
CA LYS A 69 9.83 25.79 16.99
C LYS A 69 10.53 24.44 16.82
N SER A 70 11.71 24.27 17.41
CA SER A 70 12.46 23.01 17.39
C SER A 70 11.70 21.91 18.13
N SER A 71 11.12 22.23 19.30
CA SER A 71 10.29 21.29 20.05
C SER A 71 9.04 20.88 19.26
N GLU A 72 8.33 21.83 18.67
CA GLU A 72 7.17 21.58 17.80
C GLU A 72 7.52 20.76 16.56
N ALA A 73 8.66 21.02 15.93
CA ALA A 73 9.15 20.22 14.82
C ALA A 73 9.47 18.77 15.27
N GLY A 74 10.06 18.59 16.45
CA GLY A 74 10.33 17.28 17.03
C GLY A 74 9.07 16.46 17.30
N THR A 75 8.04 17.08 17.89
CA THR A 75 6.75 16.41 18.16
C THR A 75 6.01 16.07 16.86
N ASN A 76 5.97 16.99 15.90
CA ASN A 76 5.38 16.75 14.58
C ASN A 76 6.09 15.63 13.81
N LEU A 77 7.42 15.58 13.88
CA LEU A 77 8.20 14.52 13.25
C LEU A 77 7.88 13.14 13.85
N LEU A 78 7.75 13.05 15.18
CA LEU A 78 7.34 11.82 15.86
C LEU A 78 5.93 11.39 15.44
N ALA A 79 4.97 12.31 15.43
CA ALA A 79 3.61 12.04 14.99
C ALA A 79 3.58 11.53 13.54
N LYS A 80 4.30 12.18 12.62
CA LYS A 80 4.40 11.76 11.21
C LYS A 80 5.06 10.40 11.04
N LYS A 81 6.06 10.05 11.87
CA LYS A 81 6.66 8.71 11.86
C LYS A 81 5.67 7.62 12.27
N GLU A 82 4.81 7.87 13.25
CA GLU A 82 3.79 6.90 13.64
C GLU A 82 2.67 6.78 12.59
N GLU A 83 2.24 7.88 11.98
CA GLU A 83 1.31 7.85 10.83
C GLU A 83 1.88 7.03 9.66
N MET A 84 3.17 7.21 9.35
CA MET A 84 3.85 6.46 8.29
C MET A 84 3.87 4.95 8.59
N LYS A 85 4.24 4.54 9.81
CA LYS A 85 4.18 3.13 10.22
C LYS A 85 2.77 2.55 10.12
N ALA A 86 1.75 3.32 10.52
CA ALA A 86 0.36 2.89 10.40
C ALA A 86 -0.05 2.72 8.92
N SER A 87 0.39 3.63 8.05
CA SER A 87 0.16 3.56 6.61
C SER A 87 0.86 2.35 5.99
N GLU A 88 2.12 2.08 6.34
CA GLU A 88 2.87 0.90 5.88
C GLU A 88 2.17 -0.42 6.26
N ARG A 89 1.66 -0.52 7.49
CA ARG A 89 0.87 -1.69 7.93
C ARG A 89 -0.39 -1.87 7.09
N ARG A 90 -1.12 -0.78 6.82
CA ARG A 90 -2.33 -0.81 6.01
C ARG A 90 -2.05 -1.20 4.56
N VAL A 91 -0.93 -0.79 3.99
CA VAL A 91 -0.50 -1.21 2.65
C VAL A 91 -0.21 -2.72 2.64
N ALA A 92 0.49 -3.24 3.65
CA ALA A 92 0.74 -4.67 3.76
C ALA A 92 -0.54 -5.50 3.90
N GLU A 93 -1.50 -5.03 4.70
CA GLU A 93 -2.83 -5.66 4.83
C GLU A 93 -3.59 -5.65 3.50
N LEU A 94 -3.63 -4.52 2.80
CA LEU A 94 -4.29 -4.41 1.49
C LEU A 94 -3.66 -5.34 0.46
N HIS A 95 -2.33 -5.47 0.46
CA HIS A 95 -1.64 -6.38 -0.45
C HIS A 95 -1.99 -7.85 -0.17
N ASN A 96 -2.10 -8.24 1.10
CA ASN A 96 -2.56 -9.59 1.45
C ASN A 96 -4.01 -9.84 0.99
N ILE A 97 -4.90 -8.86 1.15
CA ILE A 97 -6.28 -8.94 0.68
C ILE A 97 -6.34 -9.08 -0.84
N GLU A 98 -5.52 -8.31 -1.57
CA GLU A 98 -5.40 -8.40 -3.02
C GLU A 98 -5.01 -9.81 -3.46
N GLN A 99 -3.96 -10.39 -2.88
CA GLN A 99 -3.53 -11.76 -3.18
C GLN A 99 -4.59 -12.82 -2.87
N GLU A 100 -5.32 -12.68 -1.76
CA GLU A 100 -6.43 -13.60 -1.45
C GLU A 100 -7.57 -13.47 -2.45
N CYS A 101 -7.93 -12.25 -2.85
CA CYS A 101 -8.93 -12.00 -3.87
C CYS A 101 -8.52 -12.60 -5.21
N GLU A 102 -7.27 -12.41 -5.65
CA GLU A 102 -6.77 -13.01 -6.89
C GLU A 102 -6.87 -14.53 -6.89
N LYS A 103 -6.50 -15.19 -5.78
CA LYS A 103 -6.64 -16.65 -5.63
C LYS A 103 -8.10 -17.08 -5.74
N LYS A 104 -9.00 -16.41 -5.02
CA LYS A 104 -10.45 -16.72 -5.05
C LYS A 104 -11.03 -16.50 -6.45
N THR A 105 -10.64 -15.44 -7.14
CA THR A 105 -11.08 -15.16 -8.51
C THR A 105 -10.56 -16.23 -9.48
N HIS A 106 -9.31 -16.66 -9.34
CA HIS A 106 -8.73 -17.72 -10.15
C HIS A 106 -9.46 -19.06 -9.95
N GLU A 107 -9.73 -19.43 -8.69
CA GLU A 107 -10.50 -20.63 -8.36
C GLU A 107 -11.94 -20.56 -8.88
N ALA A 108 -12.61 -19.42 -8.71
CA ALA A 108 -13.96 -19.20 -9.21
C ALA A 108 -14.01 -19.35 -10.74
N LYS A 109 -13.03 -18.80 -11.46
CA LYS A 109 -12.93 -18.94 -12.93
C LYS A 109 -12.74 -20.39 -13.35
N LYS A 110 -11.83 -21.12 -12.69
CA LYS A 110 -11.62 -22.55 -12.96
C LYS A 110 -12.89 -23.38 -12.72
N ASN A 111 -13.65 -23.05 -11.68
CA ASN A 111 -14.92 -23.72 -11.39
C ASN A 111 -16.00 -23.36 -12.42
N PHE A 112 -16.06 -22.10 -12.84
CA PHE A 112 -16.95 -21.65 -13.89
C PHE A 112 -16.67 -22.38 -15.21
N ASP A 113 -15.41 -22.45 -15.64
CA ASP A 113 -15.01 -23.13 -16.87
C ASP A 113 -15.40 -24.62 -16.84
N LYS A 114 -15.19 -25.29 -15.70
CA LYS A 114 -15.62 -26.69 -15.50
C LYS A 114 -17.14 -26.83 -15.61
N GLN A 115 -17.90 -25.96 -14.96
CA GLN A 115 -19.37 -25.99 -15.02
C GLN A 115 -19.87 -25.71 -16.43
N GLU A 116 -19.27 -24.76 -17.14
CA GLU A 116 -19.62 -24.44 -18.53
C GLU A 116 -19.38 -25.66 -19.43
N HIS A 117 -18.23 -26.33 -19.30
CA HIS A 117 -17.96 -27.56 -20.03
C HIS A 117 -18.93 -28.68 -19.70
N GLU A 118 -19.30 -28.85 -18.43
CA GLU A 118 -20.27 -29.85 -18.02
C GLU A 118 -21.66 -29.56 -18.60
N VAL A 119 -22.12 -28.30 -18.56
CA VAL A 119 -23.39 -27.88 -19.15
C VAL A 119 -23.38 -28.08 -20.67
N LYS A 120 -22.31 -27.70 -21.36
CA LYS A 120 -22.16 -27.94 -22.81
C LYS A 120 -22.25 -29.43 -23.15
N ARG A 121 -21.55 -30.29 -22.41
CA ARG A 121 -21.63 -31.76 -22.61
C ARG A 121 -23.03 -32.30 -22.35
N ARG A 122 -23.72 -31.82 -21.30
CA ARG A 122 -25.11 -32.21 -21.01
C ARG A 122 -26.05 -31.78 -22.14
N LEU A 123 -25.89 -30.57 -22.67
CA LEU A 123 -26.68 -30.07 -23.79
C LEU A 123 -26.45 -30.90 -25.08
N GLU A 124 -25.20 -31.17 -25.42
CA GLU A 124 -24.84 -32.01 -26.57
C GLU A 124 -25.47 -33.41 -26.46
N LYS A 125 -25.37 -34.03 -25.28
CA LYS A 125 -25.98 -35.33 -25.01
C LYS A 125 -27.50 -35.30 -25.16
N THR A 126 -28.17 -34.33 -24.52
CA THR A 126 -29.64 -34.20 -24.61
C THR A 126 -30.09 -33.95 -26.05
N ASN A 127 -29.37 -33.12 -26.81
CA ASN A 127 -29.68 -32.89 -28.22
C ASN A 127 -29.50 -34.15 -29.08
N ALA A 128 -28.47 -34.96 -28.81
CA ALA A 128 -28.29 -36.23 -29.49
C ALA A 128 -29.42 -37.22 -29.16
N GLU A 129 -29.84 -37.30 -27.88
CA GLU A 129 -30.97 -38.13 -27.45
C GLU A 129 -32.29 -37.69 -28.09
N LEU A 130 -32.54 -36.38 -28.18
CA LEU A 130 -33.72 -35.84 -28.86
C LEU A 130 -33.72 -36.20 -30.34
N ARG A 131 -32.61 -35.99 -31.06
CA ARG A 131 -32.48 -36.37 -32.48
C ARG A 131 -32.71 -37.87 -32.69
N ALA A 132 -32.19 -38.72 -31.80
CA ALA A 132 -32.40 -40.16 -31.88
C ALA A 132 -33.89 -40.52 -31.68
N LYS A 133 -34.57 -39.90 -30.71
CA LYS A 133 -36.01 -40.07 -30.49
C LYS A 133 -36.83 -39.60 -31.69
N ASP A 134 -36.50 -38.44 -32.26
CA ASP A 134 -37.18 -37.89 -33.45
C ASP A 134 -37.01 -38.79 -34.68
N ALA A 135 -35.82 -39.36 -34.89
CA ALA A 135 -35.56 -40.30 -35.97
C ALA A 135 -36.40 -41.58 -35.80
N VAL A 136 -36.46 -42.15 -34.60
CA VAL A 136 -37.27 -43.33 -34.29
C VAL A 136 -38.76 -43.03 -34.47
N LEU A 137 -39.25 -41.90 -33.95
CA LEU A 137 -40.64 -41.48 -34.13
C LEU A 137 -41.00 -41.31 -35.61
N SER A 138 -40.12 -40.70 -36.39
CA SER A 138 -40.33 -40.48 -37.82
C SER A 138 -40.36 -41.79 -38.61
N GLU A 139 -39.44 -42.71 -38.33
CA GLU A 139 -39.38 -44.01 -39.01
C GLU A 139 -40.60 -44.89 -38.67
N PHE A 140 -41.01 -44.91 -37.40
CA PHE A 140 -42.20 -45.66 -36.98
C PHE A 140 -43.48 -45.09 -37.59
N LYS A 141 -43.63 -43.75 -37.61
CA LYS A 141 -44.74 -43.08 -38.32
C LYS A 141 -44.76 -43.45 -39.80
N ARG A 142 -43.60 -43.45 -40.47
CA ARG A 142 -43.49 -43.81 -41.90
C ARG A 142 -43.94 -45.24 -42.18
N ARG A 143 -43.72 -46.17 -41.24
CA ARG A 143 -44.09 -47.59 -41.36
C ARG A 143 -45.50 -47.92 -40.86
N GLY A 144 -46.28 -46.93 -40.40
CA GLY A 144 -47.60 -47.15 -39.81
C GLY A 144 -47.57 -47.94 -38.48
N LEU A 145 -46.43 -47.93 -37.80
CA LEU A 145 -46.22 -48.65 -36.53
C LEU A 145 -46.44 -47.71 -35.33
N ASP A 146 -46.85 -48.28 -34.19
CA ASP A 146 -47.01 -47.55 -32.93
C ASP A 146 -45.65 -46.95 -32.48
N PRO A 147 -45.48 -45.62 -32.49
CA PRO A 147 -44.22 -44.96 -32.15
C PRO A 147 -43.81 -45.16 -30.69
N THR A 148 -44.77 -45.47 -29.82
CA THR A 148 -44.55 -45.70 -28.39
C THR A 148 -43.65 -46.91 -28.15
N LYS A 149 -43.83 -47.98 -28.94
CA LYS A 149 -42.96 -49.18 -28.88
C LYS A 149 -41.53 -48.87 -29.32
N GLY A 150 -41.36 -48.04 -30.36
CA GLY A 150 -40.03 -47.60 -30.82
C GLY A 150 -39.26 -46.83 -29.74
N LEU A 151 -39.93 -45.89 -29.06
CA LEU A 151 -39.33 -45.15 -27.95
C LEU A 151 -38.98 -46.05 -26.75
N GLN A 152 -39.79 -47.07 -26.45
CA GLN A 152 -39.49 -48.04 -25.39
C GLN A 152 -38.25 -48.88 -25.70
N ILE A 153 -38.08 -49.32 -26.96
CA ILE A 153 -36.88 -50.06 -27.40
C ILE A 153 -35.65 -49.17 -27.31
N LEU A 154 -35.74 -47.92 -27.79
CA LEU A 154 -34.65 -46.95 -27.70
C LEU A 154 -34.25 -46.68 -26.24
N LYS A 155 -35.24 -46.54 -25.34
CA LYS A 155 -34.99 -46.37 -23.91
C LYS A 155 -34.26 -47.57 -23.31
N ARG A 156 -34.69 -48.81 -23.60
CA ARG A 156 -34.02 -50.03 -23.12
C ARG A 156 -32.57 -50.13 -23.60
N HIS A 157 -32.29 -49.76 -24.85
CA HIS A 157 -30.92 -49.69 -25.35
C HIS A 157 -30.08 -48.65 -24.60
N SER A 158 -30.62 -47.44 -24.38
CA SER A 158 -29.96 -46.42 -23.59
C SER A 158 -29.68 -46.87 -22.15
N ASP A 159 -30.63 -47.58 -21.52
CA ASP A 159 -30.48 -48.09 -20.15
C ASP A 159 -29.38 -49.17 -20.09
N LEU A 160 -29.30 -50.04 -21.09
CA LEU A 160 -28.24 -51.05 -21.22
C LEU A 160 -26.87 -50.42 -21.45
N ASP A 161 -26.77 -49.42 -22.33
CA ASP A 161 -25.51 -48.70 -22.58
C ASP A 161 -25.03 -47.97 -21.32
N GLN A 162 -25.95 -47.40 -20.54
CA GLN A 162 -25.63 -46.77 -19.26
C GLN A 162 -25.12 -47.79 -18.23
N ALA A 163 -25.75 -48.97 -18.14
CA ALA A 163 -25.31 -50.06 -17.27
C ALA A 163 -23.91 -50.56 -17.67
N LEU A 164 -23.66 -50.77 -18.96
CA LEU A 164 -22.34 -51.15 -19.49
C LEU A 164 -21.27 -50.09 -19.16
N GLY A 165 -21.60 -48.80 -19.30
CA GLY A 165 -20.69 -47.71 -18.95
C GLY A 165 -20.38 -47.60 -17.45
N GLN A 166 -21.30 -48.00 -16.57
CA GLN A 166 -21.04 -48.10 -15.12
C GLN A 166 -20.12 -49.28 -14.80
N ILE A 167 -20.41 -50.45 -15.36
CA ILE A 167 -19.59 -51.66 -15.19
C ILE A 167 -18.15 -51.40 -15.64
N ASN A 168 -17.94 -50.74 -16.78
CA ASN A 168 -16.59 -50.40 -17.26
C ASN A 168 -15.84 -49.45 -16.31
N ARG A 169 -16.53 -48.48 -15.69
CA ARG A 169 -15.90 -47.59 -14.70
C ARG A 169 -15.49 -48.34 -13.43
N GLU A 170 -16.32 -49.26 -12.94
CA GLU A 170 -15.97 -50.11 -11.80
C GLU A 170 -14.78 -51.02 -12.11
N ILE A 171 -14.70 -51.55 -13.34
CA ILE A 171 -13.55 -52.34 -13.79
C ILE A 171 -12.27 -51.50 -13.74
N GLU A 172 -12.28 -50.28 -14.29
CA GLU A 172 -11.09 -49.41 -14.30
C GLU A 172 -10.68 -48.94 -12.90
N GLU A 173 -11.64 -48.61 -12.03
CA GLU A 173 -11.34 -48.31 -10.62
C GLU A 173 -10.69 -49.51 -9.91
N LYS A 174 -11.22 -50.72 -10.14
CA LYS A 174 -10.65 -51.94 -9.55
C LYS A 174 -9.26 -52.25 -10.09
N LYS A 175 -9.01 -52.06 -11.40
CA LYS A 175 -7.67 -52.18 -11.99
C LYS A 175 -6.70 -51.19 -11.35
N GLY A 176 -7.05 -49.91 -11.26
CA GLY A 176 -6.17 -48.92 -10.63
C GLY A 176 -5.89 -49.18 -9.15
N ARG A 177 -6.82 -49.82 -8.41
CA ARG A 177 -6.56 -50.31 -7.05
C ARG A 177 -5.62 -51.52 -7.04
N ALA A 178 -5.78 -52.44 -7.99
CA ALA A 178 -4.90 -53.60 -8.14
C ALA A 178 -3.46 -53.17 -8.48
N ASP A 179 -3.28 -52.22 -9.40
CA ASP A 179 -1.95 -51.69 -9.77
C ASP A 179 -1.23 -51.07 -8.56
N LYS A 180 -1.96 -50.30 -7.74
CA LYS A 180 -1.41 -49.72 -6.49
C LYS A 180 -1.04 -50.81 -5.47
N LEU A 181 -1.82 -51.87 -5.38
CA LEU A 181 -1.52 -53.01 -4.51
C LEU A 181 -0.28 -53.77 -5.00
N GLU A 182 -0.13 -53.98 -6.31
CA GLU A 182 1.06 -54.58 -6.90
C GLU A 182 2.32 -53.73 -6.64
N GLU A 183 2.24 -52.42 -6.81
CA GLU A 183 3.34 -51.50 -6.52
C GLU A 183 3.75 -51.58 -5.04
N HIS A 184 2.76 -51.61 -4.13
CA HIS A 184 3.01 -51.74 -2.70
C HIS A 184 3.69 -53.07 -2.32
N ILE A 185 3.23 -54.19 -2.89
CA ILE A 185 3.85 -55.51 -2.67
C ILE A 185 5.28 -55.55 -3.19
N ARG A 186 5.54 -54.98 -4.38
CA ARG A 186 6.92 -54.88 -4.92
C ARG A 186 7.82 -54.06 -4.01
N GLY A 187 7.32 -52.96 -3.44
CA GLY A 187 8.07 -52.16 -2.47
C GLY A 187 8.38 -52.86 -1.15
N LEU A 188 7.58 -53.85 -0.75
CA LEU A 188 7.82 -54.65 0.47
C LEU A 188 8.78 -55.85 0.25
N LEU A 189 8.98 -56.25 -1.01
CA LEU A 189 9.82 -57.40 -1.39
C LEU A 189 11.21 -56.99 -1.92
N ALA A 190 11.51 -55.70 -2.00
CA ALA A 190 12.79 -55.12 -2.39
C ALA A 190 13.58 -54.67 -1.15
#